data_AF-A0A920ISU7-F1
#
_entry.id   AF-A0A920ISU7-F1
#
_cell.length_a   1.000
_cell.length_b   1.000
_cell.length_c   1.000
_cell.angle_alpha   90.00
_cell.angle_beta   90.00
_cell.angle_gamma   90.00
#
_symmetry.space_group_name_H-M   'P 1'
#
loop_
_entity.id
_entity.type
_entity.pdbx_description
1 polymer ?
#
loop_
_entity_poly.entity_id
_entity_poly.type
_entity_poly.pdbx_seq_one_letter_code
_entity_poly.pdbx_strand_id
1 'polypeptide(L)'
;MAHIIASPLAGIAPANQICEYQPPKAIQENIELYEWRTIKRLDGVFLALPFDPQVVDIQGSIVTRLPETYKENKLGHNWSISWVADEISKR
;
A
#
# COMPACT_ATOMS: atom_id res chain seq x y z
N MET A 1 5.81 -5.18 -14.44
CA MET A 1 4.78 -4.95 -13.40
C MET A 1 5.43 -4.76 -12.06
N ALA A 2 4.88 -3.90 -11.21
CA ALA A 2 5.30 -3.69 -9.84
C ALA A 2 4.09 -3.83 -8.91
N HIS A 3 4.27 -4.55 -7.80
CA HIS A 3 3.28 -4.65 -6.74
C HIS A 3 3.85 -3.99 -5.49
N ILE A 4 3.13 -3.00 -4.98
CA ILE A 4 3.45 -2.37 -3.71
C ILE A 4 2.39 -2.77 -2.69
N ILE A 5 2.83 -3.18 -1.52
CA ILE A 5 1.97 -3.79 -0.51
C ILE A 5 2.14 -3.02 0.78
N ALA A 6 1.02 -2.56 1.35
CA ALA A 6 0.97 -1.81 2.60
C ALA A 6 2.02 -0.68 2.66
N SER A 7 2.27 0.00 1.54
CA SER A 7 3.41 0.91 1.38
C SER A 7 3.02 2.37 1.65
N PRO A 8 3.81 3.14 2.43
CA PRO A 8 3.50 4.52 2.80
C PRO A 8 3.86 5.50 1.67
N LEU A 9 3.29 5.33 0.48
CA LEU A 9 3.65 6.10 -0.72
C LEU A 9 3.31 7.59 -0.65
N ALA A 10 2.36 8.02 0.18
CA ALA A 10 2.13 9.44 0.42
C ALA A 10 3.30 10.11 1.16
N GLY A 11 4.26 9.31 1.62
CA GLY A 11 5.39 9.74 2.41
C GLY A 11 5.08 9.79 3.90
N ILE A 12 6.13 9.68 4.71
CA ILE A 12 6.10 9.85 6.17
C ILE A 12 7.22 10.79 6.57
N ALA A 13 7.10 11.45 7.72
CA ALA A 13 8.01 12.53 8.12
C ALA A 13 9.52 12.19 7.97
N PRO A 14 10.02 11.01 8.41
CA PRO A 14 11.43 10.66 8.20
C PRO A 14 11.82 10.59 6.72
N ALA A 15 11.00 9.97 5.87
CA ALA A 15 11.29 9.84 4.44
C ALA A 15 11.24 11.21 3.73
N ASN A 16 10.26 12.03 4.07
CA ASN A 16 10.06 13.33 3.43
C ASN A 16 11.15 14.33 3.82
N GLN A 17 11.62 14.29 5.07
CA GLN A 17 12.58 15.26 5.60
C GLN A 17 14.04 14.84 5.38
N ILE A 18 14.35 13.54 5.48
CA ILE A 18 15.74 13.04 5.42
C ILE A 18 16.11 12.68 3.98
N CYS A 19 15.16 12.11 3.22
CA CYS A 19 15.40 11.64 1.85
C CYS A 19 14.80 12.57 0.80
N GLU A 20 14.23 13.71 1.20
CA GLU A 20 13.53 14.66 0.32
C GLU A 20 12.46 13.97 -0.56
N TYR A 21 11.84 12.91 -0.03
CA TYR A 21 10.90 12.10 -0.78
C TYR A 21 9.66 12.91 -1.19
N GLN A 22 9.27 12.75 -2.46
CA GLN A 22 8.02 13.24 -3.00
C GLN A 22 7.30 12.08 -3.68
N PRO A 23 5.99 11.90 -3.46
CA PRO A 23 5.23 10.86 -4.13
C PRO A 23 5.24 11.06 -5.66
N PRO A 24 5.36 9.99 -6.45
CA PRO A 24 5.20 10.09 -7.90
C PRO A 24 3.77 10.50 -8.26
N LYS A 25 3.59 11.19 -9.39
CA LYS A 25 2.25 11.65 -9.84
C LYS A 25 1.63 10.73 -10.90
N ALA A 26 2.45 9.99 -11.63
CA ALA A 26 2.02 9.11 -12.71
C ALA A 26 3.01 7.95 -12.88
N ILE A 27 2.53 6.84 -13.42
CA ILE A 27 3.39 5.76 -13.91
C ILE A 27 4.05 6.15 -15.24
N GLN A 28 5.24 5.59 -15.51
CA GLN A 28 5.84 5.67 -16.85
C GLN A 28 5.13 4.71 -17.82
N GLU A 29 5.27 4.97 -19.12
CA GLU A 29 4.75 4.09 -20.17
C GLU A 29 5.29 2.65 -20.01
N ASN A 30 4.44 1.67 -20.34
CA ASN A 30 4.75 0.23 -20.26
C ASN A 30 5.01 -0.33 -18.84
N ILE A 31 4.67 0.42 -17.79
CA ILE A 31 4.71 -0.07 -16.40
C ILE A 31 3.29 -0.25 -15.87
N GLU A 32 2.94 -1.45 -15.42
CA GLU A 32 1.76 -1.66 -14.58
C GLU A 32 2.15 -1.56 -13.10
N LEU A 33 1.47 -0.68 -12.35
CA LEU A 33 1.62 -0.53 -10.91
C LEU A 33 0.35 -0.96 -10.19
N TYR A 34 0.47 -1.91 -9.27
CA TYR A 34 -0.61 -2.36 -8.39
C TYR A 34 -0.34 -1.91 -6.95
N GLU A 35 -1.29 -1.18 -6.38
CA GLU A 35 -1.26 -0.74 -4.99
C GLU A 35 -2.21 -1.56 -4.13
N TRP A 36 -1.64 -2.35 -3.21
CA TRP A 36 -2.38 -3.18 -2.27
C TRP A 36 -2.41 -2.50 -0.91
N ARG A 37 -3.52 -1.82 -0.60
CA ARG A 37 -3.62 -0.99 0.59
C ARG A 37 -4.30 -1.74 1.73
N THR A 38 -3.66 -1.86 2.88
CA THR A 38 -4.30 -2.31 4.13
C THR A 38 -5.25 -1.24 4.64
N ILE A 39 -6.18 -1.59 5.51
CA ILE A 39 -7.02 -0.58 6.18
C ILE A 39 -6.21 0.01 7.35
N LYS A 40 -5.95 1.32 7.34
CA LYS A 40 -5.11 2.01 8.36
C LYS A 40 -5.43 1.62 9.80
N ARG A 41 -6.71 1.56 10.18
CA ARG A 41 -7.13 1.21 11.56
C ARG A 41 -6.81 -0.24 11.96
N LEU A 42 -6.54 -1.11 10.99
CA LEU A 42 -6.15 -2.51 11.18
C LEU A 42 -4.65 -2.73 10.96
N ASP A 43 -3.97 -1.80 10.31
CA ASP A 43 -2.54 -1.80 10.07
C ASP A 43 -1.77 -1.28 11.29
N GLY A 44 -1.08 -2.18 11.99
CA GLY A 44 -0.35 -1.83 13.22
C GLY A 44 0.79 -0.84 13.01
N VAL A 45 1.37 -0.74 11.80
CA VAL A 45 2.45 0.21 11.48
C VAL A 45 1.87 1.61 11.28
N PHE A 46 0.71 1.72 10.66
CA PHE A 46 0.08 3.01 10.34
C PHE A 46 -0.98 3.48 11.33
N LEU A 47 -1.33 2.64 12.31
CA LEU A 47 -2.37 2.92 13.31
C LEU A 47 -2.16 4.27 13.99
N ALA A 48 -0.93 4.55 14.43
CA ALA A 48 -0.56 5.75 15.17
C ALA A 48 -0.36 7.01 14.30
N LEU A 49 -0.36 6.88 12.97
CA LEU A 49 -0.17 8.04 12.09
C LEU A 49 -1.44 8.91 12.05
N PRO A 50 -1.34 10.23 11.89
CA PRO A 50 -2.51 11.10 11.80
C PRO A 50 -3.28 10.97 10.48
N PHE A 51 -2.70 10.32 9.47
CA PHE A 51 -3.30 10.07 8.15
C PHE A 51 -2.96 8.66 7.66
N ASP A 52 -3.64 8.16 6.61
CA ASP A 52 -3.30 6.91 5.95
C ASP A 52 -2.17 7.17 4.94
N PRO A 53 -0.92 6.78 5.22
CA PRO A 53 0.20 7.11 4.34
C PRO A 53 0.18 6.30 3.04
N GLN A 54 -0.75 5.36 2.89
CA GLN A 54 -0.93 4.57 1.67
C GLN A 54 -1.78 5.31 0.64
N VAL A 55 -2.50 6.36 1.03
CA VAL A 55 -3.42 7.10 0.15
C VAL A 55 -2.63 8.15 -0.63
N VAL A 56 -2.29 7.80 -1.87
CA VAL A 56 -1.69 8.68 -2.88
C VAL A 56 -2.48 8.59 -4.19
N ASP A 57 -2.47 9.65 -4.98
CA ASP A 57 -2.99 9.64 -6.34
C ASP A 57 -1.83 9.50 -7.33
N ILE A 58 -1.70 8.31 -7.93
CA ILE A 58 -0.72 8.02 -8.98
C ILE A 58 -1.51 7.69 -10.23
N GLN A 59 -1.50 8.60 -11.20
CA GLN A 59 -2.21 8.40 -12.46
C GLN A 59 -1.74 7.11 -13.14
N GLY A 60 -2.70 6.25 -13.47
CA GLY A 60 -2.47 4.96 -14.12
C GLY A 60 -2.15 3.80 -13.17
N SER A 61 -2.13 4.01 -11.84
CA SER A 61 -2.02 2.89 -10.89
C SER A 61 -3.34 2.15 -10.68
N ILE A 62 -3.24 0.87 -10.32
CA ILE A 62 -4.37 -0.01 -10.02
C ILE A 62 -4.42 -0.20 -8.51
N VAL A 63 -5.42 0.39 -7.86
CA VAL A 63 -5.54 0.37 -6.39
C VAL A 63 -6.54 -0.70 -5.94
N THR A 64 -6.11 -1.58 -5.04
CA THR A 64 -6.97 -2.54 -4.35
C THR A 64 -6.92 -2.30 -2.84
N ARG A 65 -8.08 -2.09 -2.21
CA ARG A 65 -8.20 -2.09 -0.76
C ARG A 65 -8.36 -3.52 -0.25
N LEU A 66 -7.50 -3.93 0.67
CA LEU A 66 -7.55 -5.26 1.29
C LEU A 66 -8.77 -5.38 2.22
N PRO A 67 -9.34 -6.59 2.38
CA PRO A 67 -10.43 -6.82 3.33
C PRO A 67 -9.97 -6.66 4.78
N GLU A 68 -10.91 -6.67 5.72
CA GLU A 68 -10.60 -6.57 7.15
C GLU A 68 -9.96 -7.83 7.72
N THR A 69 -10.27 -8.99 7.12
CA THR A 69 -9.86 -10.30 7.62
C THR A 69 -9.26 -11.17 6.51
N TYR A 70 -8.36 -12.07 6.93
CA TYR A 70 -7.76 -13.09 6.09
C TYR A 70 -7.52 -14.32 6.94
N LYS A 71 -8.04 -15.49 6.52
CA LYS A 71 -7.97 -16.75 7.28
C LYS A 71 -8.36 -16.54 8.75
N GLU A 72 -9.52 -15.91 8.97
CA GLU A 72 -10.09 -15.59 10.30
C GLU A 72 -9.27 -14.61 11.16
N ASN A 73 -8.13 -14.13 10.66
CA ASN A 73 -7.27 -13.19 11.36
C ASN A 73 -7.46 -11.76 10.85
N LYS A 74 -7.16 -10.77 11.71
CA LYS A 74 -7.10 -9.35 11.31
C LYS A 74 -6.04 -9.17 10.23
N LEU A 75 -6.44 -8.64 9.07
CA LEU A 75 -5.55 -8.36 7.95
C LEU A 75 -4.86 -7.01 8.13
N GLY A 76 -3.78 -7.02 8.91
CA GLY A 76 -2.88 -5.87 9.09
C GLY A 76 -1.65 -5.95 8.18
N HIS A 77 -0.65 -5.11 8.48
CA HIS A 77 0.58 -4.95 7.71
C HIS A 77 1.26 -6.28 7.33
N ASN A 78 1.54 -7.15 8.31
CA ASN A 78 2.31 -8.37 8.06
C ASN A 78 1.54 -9.42 7.25
N TRP A 79 0.23 -9.55 7.47
CA TRP A 79 -0.60 -10.53 6.75
C TRP A 79 -0.93 -10.08 5.33
N SER A 80 -0.74 -8.80 5.01
CA SER A 80 -1.03 -8.25 3.68
C SER A 80 -0.25 -8.95 2.57
N ILE A 81 1.01 -9.32 2.81
CA ILE A 81 1.84 -10.01 1.80
C ILE A 81 1.29 -11.39 1.45
N SER A 82 0.81 -12.16 2.45
CA SER A 82 0.21 -13.47 2.22
C SER A 82 -1.11 -13.37 1.48
N TRP A 83 -1.96 -12.40 1.84
CA TRP A 83 -3.22 -12.17 1.14
C TRP A 83 -2.97 -11.79 -0.33
N VAL A 84 -2.02 -10.89 -0.59
CA VAL A 84 -1.69 -10.46 -1.96
C VAL A 84 -1.09 -11.61 -2.77
N ALA A 85 -0.22 -12.42 -2.18
CA ALA A 85 0.33 -13.60 -2.85
C ALA A 85 -0.76 -14.59 -3.28
N ASP A 86 -1.72 -14.88 -2.39
CA ASP A 86 -2.87 -15.73 -2.71
C ASP A 86 -3.75 -15.10 -3.81
N GLU A 87 -3.94 -13.78 -3.78
CA GLU A 87 -4.78 -13.07 -4.76
C GLU A 87 -4.15 -13.04 -6.15
N ILE A 88 -2.83 -12.85 -6.23
CA ILE A 88 -2.09 -12.91 -7.50
C ILE A 88 -2.11 -14.33 -8.06
N SER A 89 -2.03 -15.36 -7.22
CA SER A 89 -2.02 -16.77 -7.65
C SER A 89 -3.34 -17.26 -8.25
N LYS A 90 -4.43 -16.51 -8.07
CA LYS A 90 -5.74 -16.81 -8.67
C LYS A 90 -5.94 -16.18 -10.05
N ARG A 91 -5.08 -15.23 -10.43
CA ARG A 91 -5.14 -14.54 -11.73
C ARG A 91 -4.43 -15.36 -12.79
#